data_AF-A0A952JKS0-F1
#
_entry.id   AF-A0A952JKS0-F1
#
_cell.length_a   1.000
_cell.length_b   1.000
_cell.length_c   1.000
_cell.angle_alpha   90.00
_cell.angle_beta   90.00
_cell.angle_gamma   90.00
#
_symmetry.space_group_name_H-M   'P 1'
#
loop_
_entity.id
_entity.type
_entity.pdbx_description
1 polymer ?
#
loop_
_entity_poly.entity_id
_entity_poly.type
_entity_poly.pdbx_seq_one_letter_code
_entity_poly.pdbx_strand_id
1 'polypeptide(L)'
;MYPNLYYVFKDWFGVKWNGLSFLNTFGLMVAMGFVAAAIVLSKELQRKEKQGLLSPREEMITVGKPASVSELIINALAGFVFGYKLIGLFFNKPVDVNPQEYIFSSQGNLLGGLLLGGLLAWFKWYEKNKQKLKEPESRKVRIWPHDRVGDIIILGLIFGIIGAKFFDNLENWDDFIKDPIGRLFSVSGLTFYGGLIVAAIAICWYAAKKGIKIIHLVDAAGLALLLAYAVGRIGCQVSGDGDWGIFNSAYITNAEGKVAIAGPGEYQQNLEKNKAYFLSGQVYNKDSVLEQVTDRIYESLYKVPHKSVKAPSFIPVWMIAYNYPNNVNKDGVLMPGCDDEHCRVLPQPVFPTPLYETIACTLLFILLWSLRRKIKVPGVMFGIYLIVTGLERFTVELFRVNNKYSIFGFHPTQAEIISVALVIAGFILIFIVKRKAKTSN
;
A
#
# COMPACT_ATOMS: atom_id res chain seq x y z
N MET A 1 -15.40 -5.24 -8.75
CA MET A 1 -14.40 -4.62 -7.86
C MET A 1 -15.09 -3.64 -6.96
N TYR A 2 -14.45 -3.29 -5.85
CA TYR A 2 -14.97 -2.36 -4.86
C TYR A 2 -14.00 -1.17 -4.73
N PRO A 3 -14.18 -0.10 -5.49
CA PRO A 3 -13.32 1.09 -5.41
C PRO A 3 -13.28 1.72 -4.01
N ASN A 4 -14.43 1.75 -3.35
CA ASN A 4 -14.62 2.33 -2.02
C ASN A 4 -15.70 1.57 -1.24
N LEU A 5 -15.88 1.92 0.03
CA LEU A 5 -16.83 1.24 0.91
C LEU A 5 -18.29 1.43 0.48
N TYR A 6 -18.63 2.47 -0.27
CA TYR A 6 -19.99 2.63 -0.79
C TYR A 6 -20.38 1.41 -1.65
N TYR A 7 -19.51 0.97 -2.56
CA TYR A 7 -19.80 -0.20 -3.40
C TYR A 7 -19.88 -1.51 -2.60
N VAL A 8 -19.07 -1.66 -1.54
CA VAL A 8 -19.17 -2.82 -0.64
C VAL A 8 -20.53 -2.87 0.03
N PHE A 9 -20.98 -1.75 0.60
CA PHE A 9 -22.23 -1.69 1.33
C PHE A 9 -23.45 -1.76 0.41
N LYS A 10 -23.36 -1.19 -0.79
CA LYS A 10 -24.37 -1.30 -1.83
C LYS A 10 -24.60 -2.77 -2.21
N ASP A 11 -23.54 -3.52 -2.47
CA ASP A 11 -23.67 -4.90 -2.97
C ASP A 11 -23.99 -5.90 -1.86
N TRP A 12 -23.39 -5.76 -0.67
CA TRP A 12 -23.52 -6.77 0.40
C TRP A 12 -24.75 -6.54 1.29
N PHE A 13 -25.12 -5.28 1.51
CA PHE A 13 -26.17 -4.90 2.45
C PHE A 13 -27.35 -4.16 1.78
N GLY A 14 -27.24 -3.81 0.50
CA GLY A 14 -28.26 -3.01 -0.20
C GLY A 14 -28.31 -1.55 0.26
N VAL A 15 -27.29 -1.07 0.98
CA VAL A 15 -27.28 0.27 1.59
C VAL A 15 -26.52 1.27 0.71
N LYS A 16 -27.22 2.30 0.22
CA LYS A 16 -26.66 3.37 -0.63
C LYS A 16 -26.34 4.63 0.18
N TRP A 17 -25.27 4.59 0.97
CA TRP A 17 -24.79 5.76 1.73
C TRP A 17 -23.62 6.43 1.05
N ASN A 18 -23.89 7.54 0.36
CA ASN A 18 -22.89 8.26 -0.45
C ASN A 18 -21.65 8.69 0.36
N GLY A 19 -21.75 8.94 1.67
CA GLY A 19 -20.59 9.29 2.49
C GLY A 19 -19.54 8.18 2.62
N LEU A 20 -19.91 6.90 2.39
CA LEU A 20 -18.95 5.78 2.38
C LEU A 20 -18.02 5.80 1.16
N SER A 21 -18.31 6.63 0.14
CA SER A 21 -17.45 6.76 -1.05
C SER A 21 -16.10 7.43 -0.76
N PHE A 22 -15.98 8.15 0.36
CA PHE A 22 -14.72 8.74 0.82
C PHE A 22 -13.67 7.69 1.25
N LEU A 23 -14.12 6.55 1.77
CA LEU A 23 -13.20 5.50 2.23
C LEU A 23 -12.90 4.53 1.09
N ASN A 24 -11.79 4.79 0.39
CA ASN A 24 -11.26 3.89 -0.62
C ASN A 24 -10.83 2.55 0.00
N THR A 25 -11.19 1.44 -0.65
CA THR A 25 -10.85 0.10 -0.16
C THR A 25 -9.34 -0.14 -0.16
N PHE A 26 -8.63 0.38 -1.16
CA PHE A 26 -7.17 0.34 -1.22
C PHE A 26 -6.55 1.02 0.02
N GLY A 27 -6.95 2.26 0.31
CA GLY A 27 -6.45 3.01 1.46
C GLY A 27 -6.76 2.33 2.80
N LEU A 28 -7.96 1.74 2.92
CA LEU A 28 -8.33 0.94 4.08
C LEU A 28 -7.41 -0.27 4.28
N MET A 29 -7.12 -1.01 3.20
CA MET A 29 -6.22 -2.17 3.27
C MET A 29 -4.78 -1.77 3.58
N VAL A 30 -4.30 -0.63 3.08
CA VAL A 30 -2.99 -0.08 3.47
C VAL A 30 -2.96 0.23 4.97
N ALA A 31 -4.00 0.88 5.51
CA ALA A 31 -4.12 1.14 6.95
C ALA A 31 -4.12 -0.16 7.78
N MET A 32 -4.85 -1.18 7.33
CA MET A 32 -4.84 -2.52 7.95
C MET A 32 -3.44 -3.16 7.86
N GLY A 33 -2.69 -2.91 6.79
CA GLY A 33 -1.30 -3.33 6.65
C GLY A 33 -0.39 -2.74 7.72
N PHE A 34 -0.54 -1.45 8.04
CA PHE A 34 0.18 -0.81 9.15
C PHE A 34 -0.17 -1.43 10.52
N VAL A 35 -1.46 -1.70 10.75
CA VAL A 35 -1.91 -2.39 11.97
C VAL A 35 -1.32 -3.79 12.07
N ALA A 36 -1.36 -4.56 10.98
CA ALA A 36 -0.77 -5.89 10.92
C ALA A 36 0.75 -5.86 11.18
N ALA A 37 1.48 -4.92 10.56
CA ALA A 37 2.90 -4.70 10.82
C ALA A 37 3.16 -4.37 12.29
N ALA A 38 2.39 -3.46 12.88
CA ALA A 38 2.54 -3.07 14.28
C ALA A 38 2.36 -4.26 15.23
N ILE A 39 1.33 -5.09 15.00
CA ILE A 39 1.06 -6.29 15.79
C ILE A 39 2.22 -7.30 15.67
N VAL A 40 2.68 -7.59 14.45
CA VAL A 40 3.76 -8.55 14.21
C VAL A 40 5.07 -8.05 14.81
N LEU A 41 5.42 -6.78 14.57
CA LEU A 41 6.63 -6.16 15.08
C LEU A 41 6.64 -6.15 16.60
N SER A 42 5.53 -5.73 17.23
CA SER A 42 5.40 -5.73 18.70
C SER A 42 5.58 -7.13 19.29
N LYS A 43 4.89 -8.14 18.74
CA LYS A 43 5.02 -9.54 19.21
C LYS A 43 6.45 -10.07 19.07
N GLU A 44 7.14 -9.71 17.99
CA GLU A 44 8.49 -10.21 17.73
C GLU A 44 9.56 -9.48 18.56
N LEU A 45 9.39 -8.18 18.81
CA LEU A 45 10.22 -7.44 19.77
C LEU A 45 10.03 -7.99 21.19
N GLN A 46 8.80 -8.19 21.65
CA GLN A 46 8.50 -8.83 22.94
C GLN A 46 9.14 -10.22 23.06
N ARG A 47 9.14 -11.01 21.99
CA ARG A 47 9.80 -12.32 21.97
C ARG A 47 11.32 -12.17 22.16
N LYS A 48 11.96 -11.22 21.47
CA LYS A 48 13.41 -10.98 21.57
C LYS A 48 13.79 -10.38 22.94
N GLU A 49 12.92 -9.58 23.55
CA GLU A 49 13.05 -9.11 24.94
C GLU A 49 13.01 -10.27 25.93
N LYS A 50 12.06 -11.20 25.80
CA LYS A 50 12.00 -12.43 26.62
C LYS A 50 13.24 -13.32 26.47
N GLN A 51 13.99 -13.20 25.38
CA GLN A 51 15.25 -13.89 25.14
C GLN A 51 16.47 -13.15 25.69
N GLY A 52 16.29 -11.96 26.28
CA GLY A 52 17.39 -11.11 26.75
C GLY A 52 18.21 -10.46 25.62
N LEU A 53 17.73 -10.49 24.38
CA LEU A 53 18.42 -9.88 23.24
C LEU A 53 18.23 -8.36 23.17
N LEU A 54 17.13 -7.89 23.77
CA LEU A 54 16.72 -6.50 23.81
C LEU A 54 16.49 -6.09 25.26
N SER A 55 17.07 -4.94 25.62
CA SER A 55 17.00 -4.38 26.96
C SER A 55 16.09 -3.16 26.96
N PRO A 56 15.41 -2.89 28.09
CA PRO A 56 14.70 -1.64 28.27
C PRO A 56 15.67 -0.45 28.33
N ARG A 57 15.12 0.76 28.32
CA ARG A 57 15.83 1.96 28.76
C ARG A 57 15.03 2.68 29.84
N GLU A 58 15.74 3.18 30.84
CA GLU A 58 15.16 4.13 31.79
C GLU A 58 15.11 5.52 31.16
N GLU A 59 13.91 6.08 31.07
CA GLU A 59 13.70 7.46 30.66
C GLU A 59 12.95 8.20 31.76
N MET A 60 13.35 9.46 32.00
CA MET A 60 12.64 10.35 32.90
C MET A 60 11.39 10.85 32.18
N ILE A 61 10.23 10.37 32.58
CA ILE A 61 8.94 10.87 32.08
C ILE A 61 8.30 11.70 33.20
N THR A 62 7.90 12.92 32.88
CA THR A 62 7.09 13.70 33.82
C THR A 62 5.64 13.24 33.73
N VAL A 63 5.15 12.64 34.82
CA VAL A 63 3.78 12.14 34.94
C VAL A 63 2.93 13.16 35.71
N GLY A 64 1.66 13.31 35.33
CA GLY A 64 0.72 14.13 36.08
C GLY A 64 0.71 15.62 35.75
N LYS A 65 1.39 16.06 34.68
CA LYS A 65 1.21 17.43 34.16
C LYS A 65 -0.21 17.61 33.59
N PRO A 66 -0.87 18.76 33.83
CA PRO A 66 -2.11 19.10 33.14
C PRO A 66 -1.86 19.20 31.63
N ALA A 67 -2.93 19.10 30.84
CA ALA A 67 -2.83 19.35 29.40
C ALA A 67 -2.25 20.75 29.15
N SER A 68 -1.22 20.84 28.31
CA SER A 68 -0.69 22.16 27.95
C SER A 68 -1.69 22.88 27.05
N VAL A 69 -1.65 24.22 27.06
CA VAL A 69 -2.47 25.04 26.15
C VAL A 69 -2.18 24.65 24.69
N SER A 70 -0.91 24.38 24.36
CA SER A 70 -0.52 23.91 23.03
C SER A 70 -1.12 22.54 22.67
N GLU A 71 -1.14 21.57 23.60
CA GLU A 71 -1.76 20.26 23.37
C GLU A 71 -3.26 20.43 23.09
N LEU A 72 -3.96 21.25 23.88
CA LEU A 72 -5.38 21.50 23.70
C LEU A 72 -5.69 22.19 22.37
N ILE A 73 -4.91 23.23 22.01
CA ILE A 73 -5.06 23.93 20.73
C ILE A 73 -4.81 22.98 19.55
N ILE A 74 -3.75 22.17 19.59
CA ILE A 74 -3.43 21.22 18.50
C ILE A 74 -4.57 20.21 18.33
N ASN A 75 -5.09 19.65 19.43
CA ASN A 75 -6.21 18.72 19.35
C ASN A 75 -7.51 19.40 18.88
N ALA A 76 -7.74 20.64 19.30
CA ALA A 76 -8.88 21.44 18.83
C ALA A 76 -8.80 21.71 17.33
N LEU A 77 -7.64 22.13 16.83
CA LEU A 77 -7.41 22.39 15.40
C LEU A 77 -7.51 21.11 14.58
N ALA A 78 -6.91 20.01 15.04
CA ALA A 78 -7.04 18.71 14.38
C ALA A 78 -8.50 18.28 14.30
N GLY A 79 -9.22 18.32 15.43
CA GLY A 79 -10.65 18.01 15.47
C GLY A 79 -11.48 18.94 14.61
N PHE A 80 -11.11 20.23 14.54
CA PHE A 80 -11.76 21.19 13.67
C PHE A 80 -11.57 20.84 12.20
N VAL A 81 -10.35 20.57 11.76
CA VAL A 81 -10.07 20.20 10.37
C VAL A 81 -10.81 18.91 9.99
N PHE A 82 -10.74 17.87 10.83
CA PHE A 82 -11.46 16.62 10.60
C PHE A 82 -12.98 16.82 10.62
N GLY A 83 -13.53 17.59 11.56
CA GLY A 83 -14.96 17.83 11.67
C GLY A 83 -15.47 18.66 10.50
N TYR A 84 -14.76 19.74 10.17
CA TYR A 84 -15.06 20.62 9.06
C TYR A 84 -15.13 19.85 7.75
N LYS A 85 -14.18 18.94 7.52
CA LYS A 85 -14.13 18.15 6.29
C LYS A 85 -15.03 16.93 6.31
N LEU A 86 -14.91 16.05 7.29
CA LEU A 86 -15.64 14.79 7.32
C LEU A 86 -17.14 15.03 7.50
N ILE A 87 -17.56 15.86 8.46
CA ILE A 87 -18.99 16.14 8.65
C ILE A 87 -19.54 16.89 7.43
N GLY A 88 -18.76 17.83 6.87
CA GLY A 88 -19.09 18.46 5.59
C GLY A 88 -19.27 17.46 4.46
N LEU A 89 -18.44 16.41 4.41
CA LEU A 89 -18.50 15.40 3.37
C LEU A 89 -19.80 14.55 3.44
N PHE A 90 -20.30 14.27 4.64
CA PHE A 90 -21.54 13.50 4.83
C PHE A 90 -22.81 14.34 4.64
N PHE A 91 -22.79 15.62 5.02
CA PHE A 91 -24.01 16.44 5.12
C PHE A 91 -24.07 17.63 4.15
N ASN A 92 -22.93 18.13 3.67
CA ASN A 92 -22.83 19.37 2.90
C ASN A 92 -22.16 19.20 1.53
N LYS A 93 -21.62 18.02 1.20
CA LYS A 93 -20.98 17.77 -0.09
C LYS A 93 -22.03 17.86 -1.22
N PRO A 94 -21.80 18.70 -2.24
CA PRO A 94 -22.61 18.68 -3.46
C PRO A 94 -22.61 17.29 -4.11
N VAL A 95 -23.72 16.91 -4.77
CA VAL A 95 -23.91 15.56 -5.31
C VAL A 95 -22.93 15.27 -6.46
N ASP A 96 -22.62 16.29 -7.24
CA ASP A 96 -21.77 16.31 -8.44
C ASP A 96 -20.26 16.31 -8.14
N VAL A 97 -19.84 16.76 -6.95
CA VAL A 97 -18.42 16.85 -6.59
C VAL A 97 -17.90 15.52 -6.03
N ASN A 98 -16.76 15.02 -6.53
CA ASN A 98 -16.16 13.79 -6.00
C ASN A 98 -15.69 14.00 -4.53
N PRO A 99 -15.85 13.00 -3.63
CA PRO A 99 -15.31 13.05 -2.27
C PRO A 99 -13.86 13.55 -2.16
N GLN A 100 -12.97 13.11 -3.05
CA GLN A 100 -11.56 13.49 -2.99
C GLN A 100 -11.37 14.99 -3.25
N GLU A 101 -12.03 15.51 -4.28
CA GLU A 101 -12.02 16.93 -4.63
C GLU A 101 -12.59 17.79 -3.49
N TYR A 102 -13.67 17.33 -2.85
CA TYR A 102 -14.26 18.03 -1.71
C TYR A 102 -13.31 18.17 -0.52
N ILE A 103 -12.53 17.13 -0.19
CA ILE A 103 -11.56 17.18 0.92
C ILE A 103 -10.56 18.30 0.72
N PHE A 104 -10.02 18.44 -0.50
CA PHE A 104 -9.00 19.43 -0.82
C PHE A 104 -9.57 20.82 -1.18
N SER A 105 -10.89 20.95 -1.29
CA SER A 105 -11.55 22.25 -1.52
C SER A 105 -11.48 23.17 -0.29
N SER A 106 -12.00 24.39 -0.38
CA SER A 106 -12.23 25.26 0.80
C SER A 106 -13.56 24.96 1.51
N GLN A 107 -14.43 24.13 0.92
CA GLN A 107 -15.76 23.82 1.45
C GLN A 107 -15.69 22.90 2.69
N GLY A 108 -16.69 23.00 3.55
CA GLY A 108 -16.81 22.18 4.75
C GLY A 108 -18.01 22.58 5.61
N ASN A 109 -18.09 21.98 6.80
CA ASN A 109 -19.14 22.25 7.78
C ASN A 109 -18.53 22.92 9.03
N LEU A 110 -18.72 24.23 9.15
CA LEU A 110 -18.16 25.03 10.26
C LEU A 110 -18.62 24.52 11.63
N LEU A 111 -19.92 24.20 11.77
CA LEU A 111 -20.49 23.67 13.02
C LEU A 111 -19.85 22.32 13.38
N GLY A 112 -19.72 21.43 12.40
CA GLY A 112 -19.07 20.14 12.56
C GLY A 112 -17.61 20.27 12.99
N GLY A 113 -16.89 21.22 12.40
CA GLY A 113 -15.52 21.56 12.82
C GLY A 113 -15.48 22.03 14.27
N LEU A 114 -16.30 23.01 14.65
CA LEU A 114 -16.33 23.53 16.03
C LEU A 114 -16.70 22.45 17.05
N LEU A 115 -17.70 21.62 16.74
CA LEU A 115 -18.14 20.53 17.62
C LEU A 115 -17.04 19.48 17.81
N LEU A 116 -16.44 18.97 16.72
CA LEU A 116 -15.43 17.93 16.83
C LEU A 116 -14.12 18.47 17.42
N GLY A 117 -13.74 19.72 17.10
CA GLY A 117 -12.61 20.42 17.71
C GLY A 117 -12.79 20.57 19.21
N GLY A 118 -13.95 21.07 19.66
CA GLY A 118 -14.29 21.18 21.07
C GLY A 118 -14.29 19.82 21.77
N LEU A 119 -14.84 18.79 21.14
CA LEU A 119 -14.90 17.42 21.66
C LEU A 119 -13.50 16.79 21.82
N LEU A 120 -12.59 16.92 20.85
CA LEU A 120 -11.23 16.38 20.97
C LEU A 120 -10.40 17.15 22.01
N ALA A 121 -10.53 18.48 22.06
CA ALA A 121 -9.89 19.28 23.09
C ALA A 121 -10.39 18.90 24.49
N TRP A 122 -11.71 18.73 24.64
CA TRP A 122 -12.33 18.27 25.89
C TRP A 122 -11.87 16.86 26.26
N PHE A 123 -11.86 15.91 25.32
CA PHE A 123 -11.35 14.56 25.56
C PHE A 123 -9.89 14.58 26.02
N LYS A 124 -9.05 15.41 25.40
CA LYS A 124 -7.65 15.52 25.78
C LYS A 124 -7.47 16.14 27.17
N TRP A 125 -8.23 17.18 27.46
CA TRP A 125 -8.29 17.79 28.78
C TRP A 125 -8.73 16.76 29.83
N TYR A 126 -9.83 16.02 29.57
CA TYR A 126 -10.37 15.01 30.46
C TYR A 126 -9.37 13.88 30.75
N GLU A 127 -8.71 13.35 29.72
CA GLU A 127 -7.67 12.32 29.84
C GLU A 127 -6.52 12.78 30.75
N LYS A 128 -6.00 13.99 30.50
CA LYS A 128 -4.90 14.56 31.29
C LYS A 128 -5.32 14.92 32.70
N ASN A 129 -6.55 15.42 32.90
CA ASN A 129 -7.06 15.72 34.23
C ASN A 129 -7.25 14.45 35.06
N LYS A 130 -7.68 13.34 34.45
CA LYS A 130 -7.78 12.03 35.10
C LYS A 130 -6.43 11.49 35.56
N GLN A 131 -5.35 11.82 34.83
CA GLN A 131 -3.98 11.42 35.15
C GLN A 131 -3.20 12.48 35.95
N LYS A 132 -3.83 13.62 36.26
CA LYS A 132 -3.18 14.76 36.93
C LYS A 132 -2.83 14.40 38.37
N LEU A 133 -1.58 14.66 38.75
CA LEU A 133 -1.12 14.54 40.13
C LEU A 133 -1.15 15.93 40.79
N LYS A 134 -1.23 15.98 42.13
CA LYS A 134 -1.18 17.25 42.88
C LYS A 134 0.11 18.01 42.58
N GLU A 135 1.21 17.28 42.46
CA GLU A 135 2.50 17.77 41.98
C GLU A 135 2.99 16.85 40.86
N PRO A 136 3.40 17.38 39.69
CA PRO A 136 3.95 16.55 38.62
C PRO A 136 5.26 15.91 39.06
N GLU A 137 5.32 14.58 39.01
CA GLU A 137 6.50 13.82 39.42
C GLU A 137 7.29 13.36 38.20
N SER A 138 8.61 13.55 38.23
CA SER A 138 9.49 12.92 37.27
C SER A 138 9.78 11.49 37.71
N ARG A 139 9.15 10.53 37.04
CA ARG A 139 9.33 9.10 37.34
C ARG A 139 10.30 8.48 36.34
N LYS A 140 11.22 7.67 36.85
CA LYS A 140 12.01 6.77 36.01
C LYS A 140 11.08 5.68 35.51
N VAL A 141 10.72 5.74 34.23
CA VAL A 141 9.91 4.70 33.59
C VAL A 141 10.82 3.84 32.72
N ARG A 142 10.69 2.53 32.88
CA ARG A 142 11.38 1.53 32.07
C ARG A 142 10.60 1.32 30.79
N ILE A 143 11.08 1.86 29.68
CA ILE A 143 10.43 1.74 28.37
C ILE A 143 11.09 0.60 27.59
N TRP A 144 10.28 -0.32 27.08
CA TRP A 144 10.75 -1.44 26.29
C TRP A 144 10.72 -1.14 24.78
N PRO A 145 11.56 -1.81 23.98
CA PRO A 145 11.53 -1.65 22.53
C PRO A 145 10.15 -1.91 21.90
N HIS A 146 9.35 -2.86 22.39
CA HIS A 146 8.00 -3.09 21.88
C HIS A 146 7.02 -1.92 22.14
N ASP A 147 7.24 -1.11 23.19
CA ASP A 147 6.45 0.09 23.45
C ASP A 147 6.69 1.18 22.40
N ARG A 148 7.83 1.12 21.69
CA ARG A 148 8.24 2.06 20.65
C ARG A 148 7.68 1.75 19.27
N VAL A 149 6.89 0.70 19.12
CA VAL A 149 6.32 0.32 17.82
C VAL A 149 5.46 1.43 17.24
N GLY A 150 4.66 2.11 18.07
CA GLY A 150 3.89 3.28 17.61
C GLY A 150 4.77 4.37 17.01
N ASP A 151 5.86 4.73 17.68
CA ASP A 151 6.84 5.70 17.19
C ASP A 151 7.45 5.25 15.85
N ILE A 152 7.82 3.97 15.73
CA ILE A 152 8.41 3.39 14.51
C ILE A 152 7.43 3.47 13.33
N ILE A 153 6.15 3.14 13.55
CA ILE A 153 5.11 3.21 12.52
C ILE A 153 4.86 4.65 12.08
N ILE A 154 4.79 5.60 13.02
CA ILE A 154 4.61 7.02 12.72
C ILE A 154 5.79 7.56 11.92
N LEU A 155 7.03 7.22 12.31
CA LEU A 155 8.22 7.58 11.54
C LEU A 155 8.18 6.97 10.14
N GLY A 156 7.77 5.71 10.00
CA GLY A 156 7.59 5.06 8.71
C GLY A 156 6.58 5.78 7.82
N LEU A 157 5.46 6.23 8.37
CA LEU A 157 4.44 6.99 7.65
C LEU A 157 4.97 8.36 7.20
N ILE A 158 5.53 9.14 8.12
CA ILE A 158 5.98 10.51 7.85
C ILE A 158 7.16 10.50 6.87
N PHE A 159 8.22 9.78 7.19
CA PHE A 159 9.43 9.75 6.37
C PHE A 159 9.25 8.92 5.09
N GLY A 160 8.29 7.99 5.07
CA GLY A 160 7.88 7.30 3.85
C GLY A 160 7.23 8.24 2.84
N ILE A 161 6.29 9.08 3.27
CA ILE A 161 5.66 10.08 2.39
C ILE A 161 6.68 11.14 1.97
N ILE A 162 7.45 11.70 2.91
CA ILE A 162 8.47 12.71 2.61
C ILE A 162 9.49 12.16 1.61
N GLY A 163 10.00 10.94 1.84
CA GLY A 163 10.97 10.31 0.95
C GLY A 163 10.39 10.04 -0.44
N ALA A 164 9.17 9.52 -0.52
CA ALA A 164 8.52 9.22 -1.79
C ALA A 164 8.30 10.48 -2.62
N LYS A 165 7.92 11.58 -1.97
CA LYS A 165 7.71 12.86 -2.63
C LYS A 165 9.01 13.53 -3.06
N PHE A 166 10.02 13.46 -2.18
CA PHE A 166 11.34 14.02 -2.46
C PHE A 166 11.97 13.37 -3.69
N PHE A 167 11.97 12.03 -3.76
CA PHE A 167 12.56 11.33 -4.90
C PHE A 167 11.72 11.46 -6.18
N ASP A 168 10.38 11.51 -6.09
CA ASP A 168 9.52 11.80 -7.25
C ASP A 168 9.89 13.14 -7.93
N ASN A 169 10.12 14.18 -7.11
CA ASN A 169 10.54 15.49 -7.61
C ASN A 169 11.96 15.47 -8.20
N LEU A 170 12.86 14.61 -7.70
CA LEU A 170 14.19 14.42 -8.26
C LEU A 170 14.14 13.67 -9.60
N GLU A 171 13.31 12.65 -9.71
CA GLU A 171 13.12 11.89 -10.95
C GLU A 171 12.47 12.75 -12.04
N ASN A 172 11.54 13.64 -11.66
CA ASN A 172 10.81 14.51 -12.58
C ASN A 172 11.23 15.99 -12.45
N TRP A 173 12.54 16.24 -12.42
CA TRP A 173 13.12 17.55 -12.11
C TRP A 173 12.63 18.69 -13.01
N ASP A 174 12.52 18.43 -14.33
CA ASP A 174 12.12 19.45 -15.30
C ASP A 174 10.71 19.98 -15.05
N ASP A 175 9.82 19.11 -14.63
CA ASP A 175 8.44 19.49 -14.30
C ASP A 175 8.33 20.06 -12.88
N PHE A 176 9.21 19.67 -11.96
CA PHE A 176 9.28 20.27 -10.64
C PHE A 176 9.71 21.74 -10.71
N ILE A 177 10.67 22.08 -11.59
CA ILE A 177 11.08 23.47 -11.81
C ILE A 177 9.93 24.32 -12.35
N LYS A 178 9.05 23.75 -13.19
CA LYS A 178 7.92 24.48 -13.79
C LYS A 178 6.84 24.83 -12.77
N ASP A 179 6.55 23.93 -11.82
CA ASP A 179 5.57 24.16 -10.77
C ASP A 179 6.00 23.57 -9.42
N PRO A 180 6.91 24.26 -8.68
CA PRO A 180 7.49 23.71 -7.46
C PRO A 180 6.46 23.54 -6.34
N ILE A 181 5.55 24.51 -6.20
CA ILE A 181 4.55 24.52 -5.12
C ILE A 181 3.46 23.49 -5.42
N GLY A 182 2.91 23.49 -6.63
CA GLY A 182 1.87 22.54 -7.02
C GLY A 182 2.37 21.10 -6.96
N ARG A 183 3.60 20.84 -7.43
CA ARG A 183 4.23 19.52 -7.27
C ARG A 183 4.44 19.12 -5.82
N LEU A 184 4.94 20.00 -4.94
CA LEU A 184 5.18 19.64 -3.53
C LEU A 184 3.90 19.25 -2.79
N PHE A 185 2.80 19.93 -3.06
CA PHE A 185 1.51 19.68 -2.40
C PHE A 185 0.57 18.76 -3.19
N SER A 186 0.97 18.31 -4.39
CA SER A 186 0.15 17.37 -5.14
C SER A 186 0.09 16.01 -4.44
N VAL A 187 -1.08 15.39 -4.52
CA VAL A 187 -1.33 14.06 -3.94
C VAL A 187 -0.74 12.95 -4.83
N SER A 188 -0.47 13.26 -6.10
CA SER A 188 0.18 12.37 -7.08
C SER A 188 1.70 12.51 -7.05
N GLY A 189 2.40 11.55 -7.66
CA GLY A 189 3.88 11.56 -7.73
C GLY A 189 4.51 11.10 -6.41
N LEU A 190 4.44 9.79 -6.16
CA LEU A 190 5.05 9.16 -4.98
C LEU A 190 5.90 7.98 -5.45
N THR A 191 7.22 8.12 -5.35
CA THR A 191 8.13 7.03 -5.71
C THR A 191 8.33 6.08 -4.54
N PHE A 192 8.10 4.79 -4.78
CA PHE A 192 8.18 3.77 -3.73
C PHE A 192 9.57 3.70 -3.06
N TYR A 193 10.64 3.74 -3.85
CA TYR A 193 12.01 3.58 -3.35
C TYR A 193 12.47 4.74 -2.48
N GLY A 194 12.13 5.97 -2.86
CA GLY A 194 12.42 7.15 -2.04
C GLY A 194 11.79 7.04 -0.65
N GLY A 195 10.53 6.61 -0.60
CA GLY A 195 9.83 6.40 0.67
C GLY A 195 10.47 5.31 1.51
N LEU A 196 10.79 4.17 0.92
CA LEU A 196 11.43 3.05 1.62
C LEU A 196 12.79 3.44 2.22
N ILE A 197 13.65 4.11 1.45
CA ILE A 197 15.01 4.47 1.87
C ILE A 197 14.97 5.46 3.02
N VAL A 198 14.23 6.56 2.87
CA VAL A 198 14.18 7.63 3.88
C VAL A 198 13.51 7.14 5.16
N ALA A 199 12.43 6.35 5.06
CA ALA A 199 11.79 5.73 6.22
C ALA A 199 12.74 4.77 6.95
N ALA A 200 13.46 3.91 6.22
CA ALA A 200 14.40 2.96 6.81
C ALA A 200 15.53 3.68 7.56
N ILE A 201 16.11 4.73 6.97
CA ILE A 201 17.15 5.56 7.62
C ILE A 201 16.61 6.20 8.90
N ALA A 202 15.45 6.85 8.85
CA ALA A 202 14.85 7.52 9.99
C ALA A 202 14.55 6.54 11.14
N ILE A 203 13.98 5.37 10.82
CA ILE A 203 13.68 4.32 11.80
C ILE A 203 14.97 3.75 12.41
N CYS A 204 15.99 3.49 11.60
CA CYS A 204 17.26 2.95 12.10
C CYS A 204 17.99 3.96 12.98
N TRP A 205 18.00 5.24 12.60
CA TRP A 205 18.57 6.31 13.41
C TRP A 205 17.83 6.47 14.75
N TYR A 206 16.49 6.49 14.71
CA TYR A 206 15.66 6.53 15.91
C TYR A 206 15.92 5.33 16.84
N ALA A 207 15.91 4.12 16.28
CA ALA A 207 16.14 2.89 17.02
C ALA A 207 17.53 2.87 17.68
N ALA A 208 18.57 3.28 16.95
CA ALA A 208 19.93 3.40 17.48
C ALA A 208 19.98 4.41 18.65
N LYS A 209 19.36 5.58 18.49
CA LYS A 209 19.27 6.62 19.54
C LYS A 209 18.54 6.12 20.79
N LYS A 210 17.59 5.19 20.63
CA LYS A 210 16.85 4.54 21.72
C LYS A 210 17.52 3.29 22.29
N GLY A 211 18.69 2.90 21.79
CA GLY A 211 19.43 1.72 22.27
C GLY A 211 18.87 0.38 21.76
N ILE A 212 17.98 0.42 20.77
CA ILE A 212 17.46 -0.78 20.11
C ILE A 212 18.52 -1.25 19.11
N LYS A 213 19.04 -2.46 19.31
CA LYS A 213 20.02 -3.06 18.40
C LYS A 213 19.38 -3.29 17.01
N ILE A 214 19.88 -2.59 15.99
CA ILE A 214 19.30 -2.58 14.64
C ILE A 214 19.16 -3.98 14.05
N ILE A 215 20.15 -4.86 14.26
CA ILE A 215 20.10 -6.23 13.73
C ILE A 215 18.89 -7.03 14.23
N HIS A 216 18.44 -6.78 15.47
CA HIS A 216 17.26 -7.41 16.05
C HIS A 216 15.97 -6.75 15.56
N LEU A 217 16.01 -5.44 15.32
CA LEU A 217 14.88 -4.69 14.76
C LEU A 217 14.60 -5.13 13.32
N VAL A 218 15.61 -5.21 12.45
CA VAL A 218 15.41 -5.61 11.04
C VAL A 218 14.95 -7.05 10.90
N ASP A 219 15.44 -7.97 11.76
CA ASP A 219 14.92 -9.35 11.83
C ASP A 219 13.41 -9.38 12.13
N ALA A 220 12.95 -8.49 13.02
CA ALA A 220 11.53 -8.40 13.38
C ALA A 220 10.72 -7.68 12.30
N ALA A 221 11.28 -6.62 11.73
CA ALA A 221 10.65 -5.83 10.68
C ALA A 221 10.44 -6.64 9.39
N GLY A 222 11.37 -7.52 9.00
CA GLY A 222 11.20 -8.36 7.80
C GLY A 222 9.91 -9.20 7.82
N LEU A 223 9.55 -9.76 9.00
CA LEU A 223 8.28 -10.48 9.16
C LEU A 223 7.06 -9.55 9.09
N ALA A 224 7.16 -8.36 9.69
CA ALA A 224 6.10 -7.37 9.67
C ALA A 224 5.84 -6.84 8.26
N LEU A 225 6.89 -6.61 7.48
CA LEU A 225 6.84 -6.12 6.11
C LEU A 225 6.17 -7.12 5.17
N LEU A 226 6.48 -8.42 5.27
CA LEU A 226 5.81 -9.44 4.45
C LEU A 226 4.29 -9.45 4.66
N LEU A 227 3.85 -9.42 5.92
CA LEU A 227 2.43 -9.42 6.22
C LEU A 227 1.76 -8.12 5.78
N ALA A 228 2.39 -6.97 6.02
CA ALA A 228 1.86 -5.69 5.57
C ALA A 228 1.73 -5.60 4.06
N TYR A 229 2.72 -6.13 3.32
CA TYR A 229 2.68 -6.20 1.87
C TYR A 229 1.55 -7.10 1.37
N ALA A 230 1.38 -8.29 1.97
CA ALA A 230 0.27 -9.18 1.64
C ALA A 230 -1.10 -8.48 1.84
N VAL A 231 -1.27 -7.78 2.96
CA VAL A 231 -2.51 -7.03 3.25
C VAL A 231 -2.71 -5.87 2.28
N GLY A 232 -1.65 -5.14 1.93
CA GLY A 232 -1.69 -4.07 0.93
C GLY A 232 -2.09 -4.57 -0.46
N ARG A 233 -1.58 -5.75 -0.87
CA ARG A 233 -1.90 -6.38 -2.16
C ARG A 233 -3.34 -6.86 -2.28
N ILE A 234 -3.99 -7.20 -1.16
CA ILE A 234 -5.46 -7.38 -1.13
C ILE A 234 -6.16 -6.08 -1.53
N GLY A 235 -5.65 -4.92 -1.07
CA GLY A 235 -6.14 -3.61 -1.47
C GLY A 235 -6.13 -3.44 -2.98
N CYS A 236 -4.98 -3.67 -3.63
CA CYS A 236 -4.85 -3.62 -5.09
C CYS A 236 -5.84 -4.54 -5.80
N GLN A 237 -5.99 -5.78 -5.30
CA GLN A 237 -6.91 -6.76 -5.88
C GLN A 237 -8.37 -6.34 -5.76
N VAL A 238 -8.79 -5.77 -4.64
CA VAL A 238 -10.20 -5.43 -4.35
C VAL A 238 -10.62 -4.13 -5.04
N SER A 239 -9.72 -3.15 -5.11
CA SER A 239 -9.99 -1.87 -5.79
C SER A 239 -9.88 -1.98 -7.31
N GLY A 240 -9.00 -2.85 -7.83
CA GLY A 240 -8.62 -2.86 -9.24
C GLY A 240 -7.84 -1.59 -9.59
N ASP A 241 -6.73 -1.34 -8.90
CA ASP A 241 -5.91 -0.12 -9.05
C ASP A 241 -4.92 -0.17 -10.23
N GLY A 242 -5.02 -1.17 -11.10
CA GLY A 242 -4.12 -1.32 -12.23
C GLY A 242 -2.96 -2.28 -11.98
N ASP A 243 -2.72 -2.78 -10.78
CA ASP A 243 -1.56 -3.63 -10.51
C ASP A 243 -1.66 -5.08 -11.04
N TRP A 244 -2.52 -5.29 -12.04
CA TRP A 244 -2.68 -6.53 -12.78
C TRP A 244 -1.61 -6.76 -13.85
N GLY A 245 -1.46 -8.03 -14.24
CA GLY A 245 -0.41 -8.51 -15.12
C GLY A 245 -0.70 -8.34 -16.61
N ILE A 246 0.09 -9.06 -17.41
CA ILE A 246 -0.08 -9.22 -18.86
C ILE A 246 -1.41 -9.93 -19.18
N PHE A 247 -1.83 -9.86 -20.44
CA PHE A 247 -3.06 -10.49 -20.89
C PHE A 247 -2.95 -12.02 -20.89
N ASN A 248 -4.04 -12.69 -20.53
CA ASN A 248 -4.16 -14.15 -20.65
C ASN A 248 -4.96 -14.49 -21.90
N SER A 249 -4.28 -14.91 -22.96
CA SER A 249 -4.88 -15.18 -24.27
C SER A 249 -5.63 -16.52 -24.34
N ALA A 250 -5.70 -17.28 -23.24
CA ALA A 250 -6.57 -18.45 -23.14
C ALA A 250 -8.04 -18.10 -22.88
N TYR A 251 -8.33 -16.82 -22.59
CA TYR A 251 -9.65 -16.31 -22.26
C TYR A 251 -9.96 -15.04 -23.04
N ILE A 252 -11.23 -14.62 -23.05
CA ILE A 252 -11.71 -13.33 -23.56
C ILE A 252 -12.71 -12.72 -22.58
N THR A 253 -12.94 -11.41 -22.67
CA THR A 253 -14.11 -10.77 -22.07
C THR A 253 -15.22 -10.81 -23.12
N ASN A 254 -16.30 -11.52 -22.84
CA ASN A 254 -17.41 -11.68 -23.77
C ASN A 254 -18.31 -10.42 -23.82
N ALA A 255 -19.37 -10.46 -24.64
CA ALA A 255 -20.29 -9.33 -24.81
C ALA A 255 -20.99 -8.91 -23.51
N GLU A 256 -21.20 -9.84 -22.57
CA GLU A 256 -21.78 -9.57 -21.26
C GLU A 256 -20.75 -9.06 -20.22
N GLY A 257 -19.49 -8.83 -20.61
CA GLY A 257 -18.44 -8.38 -19.71
C GLY A 257 -17.88 -9.48 -18.80
N LYS A 258 -18.14 -10.76 -19.10
CA LYS A 258 -17.69 -11.93 -18.32
C LYS A 258 -16.49 -12.61 -18.96
N VAL A 259 -15.67 -13.24 -18.12
CA VAL A 259 -14.53 -14.05 -18.58
C VAL A 259 -15.03 -15.36 -19.17
N ALA A 260 -14.65 -15.65 -20.41
CA ALA A 260 -14.94 -16.90 -21.12
C ALA A 260 -13.66 -17.50 -21.72
N ILE A 261 -13.63 -18.81 -21.93
CA ILE A 261 -12.50 -19.49 -22.60
C ILE A 261 -12.46 -19.04 -24.06
N ALA A 262 -11.29 -18.63 -24.55
CA ALA A 262 -11.11 -18.22 -25.93
C ALA A 262 -11.16 -19.43 -26.88
N GLY A 263 -12.03 -19.36 -27.88
CA GLY A 263 -12.01 -20.21 -29.06
C GLY A 263 -10.85 -19.89 -30.02
N PRO A 264 -10.64 -20.70 -31.07
CA PRO A 264 -9.61 -20.46 -32.07
C PRO A 264 -9.77 -19.09 -32.73
N GLY A 265 -8.75 -18.23 -32.62
CA GLY A 265 -8.74 -16.89 -33.23
C GLY A 265 -9.57 -15.83 -32.49
N GLU A 266 -10.36 -16.19 -31.47
CA GLU A 266 -11.19 -15.23 -30.74
C GLU A 266 -10.37 -14.18 -29.99
N TYR A 267 -9.19 -14.55 -29.48
CA TYR A 267 -8.29 -13.60 -28.85
C TYR A 267 -7.88 -12.49 -29.83
N GLN A 268 -7.44 -12.85 -31.03
CA GLN A 268 -7.05 -11.89 -32.06
C GLN A 268 -8.25 -11.04 -32.51
N GLN A 269 -9.42 -11.64 -32.71
CA GLN A 269 -10.64 -10.91 -33.02
C GLN A 269 -11.01 -9.90 -31.94
N ASN A 270 -10.82 -10.26 -30.66
CA ASN A 270 -11.08 -9.38 -29.55
C ASN A 270 -10.07 -8.22 -29.45
N LEU A 271 -8.79 -8.45 -29.79
CA LEU A 271 -7.81 -7.38 -29.93
C LEU A 271 -8.19 -6.41 -31.07
N GLU A 272 -8.59 -6.94 -32.23
CA GLU A 272 -9.02 -6.13 -33.38
C GLU A 272 -10.27 -5.30 -33.07
N LYS A 273 -11.27 -5.91 -32.43
CA LYS A 273 -12.48 -5.24 -31.96
C LYS A 273 -12.16 -4.05 -31.06
N ASN A 274 -11.16 -4.19 -30.20
CA ASN A 274 -10.76 -3.17 -29.23
C ASN A 274 -9.44 -2.49 -29.62
N LYS A 275 -9.10 -2.38 -30.91
CA LYS A 275 -7.81 -1.86 -31.36
C LYS A 275 -7.48 -0.45 -30.84
N ALA A 276 -8.47 0.42 -30.71
CA ALA A 276 -8.28 1.77 -30.16
C ALA A 276 -7.80 1.72 -28.70
N TYR A 277 -8.28 0.76 -27.91
CA TYR A 277 -7.84 0.57 -26.54
C TYR A 277 -6.35 0.18 -26.50
N PHE A 278 -5.92 -0.78 -27.31
CA PHE A 278 -4.54 -1.29 -27.29
C PHE A 278 -3.53 -0.36 -27.95
N LEU A 279 -3.91 0.39 -28.98
CA LEU A 279 -2.98 1.21 -29.77
C LEU A 279 -2.94 2.66 -29.31
N SER A 280 -4.07 3.23 -28.88
CA SER A 280 -4.16 4.62 -28.44
C SER A 280 -4.65 4.80 -27.01
N GLY A 281 -5.04 3.73 -26.30
CA GLY A 281 -5.54 3.82 -24.93
C GLY A 281 -6.93 4.43 -24.84
N GLN A 282 -7.67 4.44 -25.95
CA GLN A 282 -8.94 5.12 -26.08
C GLN A 282 -10.11 4.16 -26.28
N VAL A 283 -11.27 4.53 -25.76
CA VAL A 283 -12.53 3.80 -25.96
C VAL A 283 -13.69 4.77 -26.09
N TYR A 284 -14.77 4.32 -26.71
CA TYR A 284 -16.00 5.10 -26.79
C TYR A 284 -16.68 5.17 -25.42
N ASN A 285 -17.03 6.38 -24.99
CA ASN A 285 -17.89 6.63 -23.85
C ASN A 285 -19.38 6.46 -24.22
N LYS A 286 -20.29 6.75 -23.28
CA LYS A 286 -21.74 6.61 -23.50
C LYS A 286 -22.27 7.51 -24.63
N ASP A 287 -21.63 8.64 -24.87
CA ASP A 287 -21.99 9.63 -25.90
C ASP A 287 -21.27 9.35 -27.24
N SER A 288 -20.66 8.18 -27.40
CA SER A 288 -19.88 7.80 -28.60
C SER A 288 -18.69 8.73 -28.89
N VAL A 289 -18.15 9.38 -27.85
CA VAL A 289 -16.92 10.16 -27.91
C VAL A 289 -15.75 9.30 -27.44
N LEU A 290 -14.60 9.39 -28.12
CA LEU A 290 -13.38 8.71 -27.69
C LEU A 290 -12.80 9.39 -26.44
N GLU A 291 -12.56 8.59 -25.41
CA GLU A 291 -12.00 9.01 -24.13
C GLU A 291 -10.72 8.20 -23.85
N GLN A 292 -9.69 8.87 -23.34
CA GLN A 292 -8.47 8.20 -22.87
C GLN A 292 -8.75 7.49 -21.55
N VAL A 293 -8.51 6.18 -21.49
CA VAL A 293 -8.81 5.36 -20.30
C VAL A 293 -7.60 4.62 -19.75
N THR A 294 -6.53 4.51 -20.52
CA THR A 294 -5.31 3.81 -20.11
C THR A 294 -4.11 4.42 -20.79
N ASP A 295 -2.96 4.33 -20.13
CA ASP A 295 -1.63 4.65 -20.66
C ASP A 295 -0.92 3.41 -21.25
N ARG A 296 -1.52 2.23 -21.12
CA ARG A 296 -0.99 0.94 -21.59
C ARG A 296 -1.21 0.76 -23.08
N ILE A 297 -0.42 1.47 -23.87
CA ILE A 297 -0.46 1.43 -25.33
C ILE A 297 0.68 0.59 -25.92
N TYR A 298 0.43 0.02 -27.08
CA TYR A 298 1.37 -0.83 -27.81
C TYR A 298 1.53 -0.36 -29.25
N GLU A 299 2.74 -0.47 -29.80
CA GLU A 299 3.02 -0.06 -31.18
C GLU A 299 2.20 -0.83 -32.22
N SER A 300 1.84 -2.09 -31.92
CA SER A 300 0.99 -2.93 -32.76
C SER A 300 0.29 -4.00 -31.94
N LEU A 301 -0.80 -4.56 -32.46
CA LEU A 301 -1.56 -5.63 -31.79
C LEU A 301 -0.72 -6.90 -31.57
N TYR A 302 0.27 -7.15 -32.43
CA TYR A 302 1.22 -8.27 -32.29
C TYR A 302 2.19 -8.10 -31.11
N LYS A 303 2.42 -6.86 -30.66
CA LYS A 303 3.29 -6.55 -29.51
C LYS A 303 2.53 -6.49 -28.19
N VAL A 304 1.21 -6.71 -28.18
CA VAL A 304 0.43 -6.80 -26.95
C VAL A 304 0.93 -8.00 -26.13
N PRO A 305 1.48 -7.82 -24.92
CA PRO A 305 2.10 -8.89 -24.16
C PRO A 305 1.03 -9.84 -23.62
N HIS A 306 1.17 -11.12 -23.94
CA HIS A 306 0.22 -12.14 -23.48
C HIS A 306 0.89 -13.49 -23.23
N LYS A 307 0.23 -14.32 -22.41
CA LYS A 307 0.51 -15.76 -22.29
C LYS A 307 -0.80 -16.54 -22.35
N SER A 308 -0.78 -17.72 -22.94
CA SER A 308 -1.95 -18.60 -22.97
C SER A 308 -1.84 -19.62 -21.83
N VAL A 309 -2.63 -19.44 -20.77
CA VAL A 309 -2.67 -20.38 -19.65
C VAL A 309 -4.11 -20.63 -19.25
N LYS A 310 -4.59 -21.87 -19.46
CA LYS A 310 -5.89 -22.32 -18.97
C LYS A 310 -5.80 -22.70 -17.50
N ALA A 311 -6.86 -22.43 -16.75
CA ALA A 311 -6.93 -22.83 -15.35
C ALA A 311 -7.09 -24.36 -15.29
N PRO A 312 -6.33 -25.05 -14.42
CA PRO A 312 -6.61 -26.45 -14.10
C PRO A 312 -8.04 -26.60 -13.56
N SER A 313 -8.67 -27.76 -13.76
CA SER A 313 -10.07 -28.00 -13.39
C SER A 313 -10.39 -27.78 -11.90
N PHE A 314 -9.40 -27.89 -11.02
CA PHE A 314 -9.54 -27.69 -9.58
C PHE A 314 -9.30 -26.25 -9.11
N ILE A 315 -8.87 -25.35 -10.01
CA ILE A 315 -8.61 -23.94 -9.69
C ILE A 315 -9.70 -23.08 -10.35
N PRO A 316 -10.35 -22.17 -9.61
CA PRO A 316 -11.27 -21.21 -10.20
C PRO A 316 -10.62 -20.34 -11.27
N VAL A 317 -11.33 -20.10 -12.38
CA VAL A 317 -10.84 -19.30 -13.52
C VAL A 317 -10.35 -17.91 -13.09
N TRP A 318 -11.07 -17.26 -12.17
CA TRP A 318 -10.74 -15.91 -11.70
C TRP A 318 -9.36 -15.80 -11.03
N MET A 319 -8.78 -16.93 -10.57
CA MET A 319 -7.42 -16.94 -10.04
C MET A 319 -6.36 -16.87 -11.16
N ILE A 320 -6.69 -17.23 -12.39
CA ILE A 320 -5.76 -17.32 -13.53
C ILE A 320 -6.04 -16.26 -14.60
N ALA A 321 -7.30 -15.86 -14.74
CA ALA A 321 -7.75 -14.84 -15.67
C ALA A 321 -8.86 -14.00 -15.04
N TYR A 322 -8.63 -12.71 -14.91
CA TYR A 322 -9.57 -11.76 -14.35
C TYR A 322 -9.63 -10.49 -15.19
N ASN A 323 -10.82 -9.91 -15.35
CA ASN A 323 -11.04 -8.74 -16.19
C ASN A 323 -11.39 -7.46 -15.40
N TYR A 324 -11.28 -7.51 -14.07
CA TYR A 324 -11.40 -6.34 -13.18
C TYR A 324 -12.62 -5.43 -13.46
N PRO A 325 -13.86 -5.95 -13.37
CA PRO A 325 -15.07 -5.15 -13.57
C PRO A 325 -15.22 -4.13 -12.42
N ASN A 326 -15.68 -2.92 -12.72
CA ASN A 326 -15.82 -1.81 -11.77
C ASN A 326 -14.51 -1.35 -11.13
N ASN A 327 -13.39 -1.43 -11.86
CA ASN A 327 -12.09 -1.05 -11.32
C ASN A 327 -12.00 0.46 -11.00
N VAL A 328 -11.20 0.81 -9.99
CA VAL A 328 -11.08 2.20 -9.50
C VAL A 328 -10.48 3.13 -10.55
N ASN A 329 -9.62 2.60 -11.43
CA ASN A 329 -8.98 3.38 -12.50
C ASN A 329 -9.92 3.76 -13.63
N LYS A 330 -11.13 3.17 -13.68
CA LYS A 330 -12.03 3.32 -14.84
C LYS A 330 -11.31 2.92 -16.14
N ASP A 331 -10.51 1.86 -16.07
CA ASP A 331 -9.83 1.28 -17.22
C ASP A 331 -10.76 0.28 -17.94
N GLY A 332 -10.70 0.26 -19.26
CA GLY A 332 -11.38 -0.69 -20.13
C GLY A 332 -12.67 -0.17 -20.76
N VAL A 333 -13.44 -1.09 -21.33
CA VAL A 333 -14.66 -0.82 -22.09
C VAL A 333 -15.88 -0.75 -21.19
N LEU A 334 -16.92 -0.03 -21.63
CA LEU A 334 -18.18 0.08 -20.89
C LEU A 334 -18.88 -1.28 -20.79
N MET A 335 -19.35 -1.61 -19.59
CA MET A 335 -20.19 -2.78 -19.37
C MET A 335 -21.64 -2.51 -19.79
N PRO A 336 -22.33 -3.50 -20.41
CA PRO A 336 -23.74 -3.36 -20.75
C PRO A 336 -24.61 -3.11 -19.51
N GLY A 337 -25.51 -2.13 -19.58
CA GLY A 337 -26.52 -1.88 -18.54
C GLY A 337 -25.96 -1.31 -17.22
N CYS A 338 -24.80 -0.67 -17.24
CA CYS A 338 -24.17 -0.10 -16.05
C CYS A 338 -24.24 1.45 -16.03
N ASP A 339 -24.83 2.00 -14.98
CA ASP A 339 -25.05 3.45 -14.79
C ASP A 339 -24.27 4.08 -13.61
N ASP A 340 -23.44 3.29 -12.92
CA ASP A 340 -22.54 3.79 -11.88
C ASP A 340 -21.28 4.50 -12.42
N GLU A 341 -20.53 5.14 -11.53
CA GLU A 341 -19.28 5.84 -11.86
C GLU A 341 -18.17 4.89 -12.37
N HIS A 342 -18.14 3.66 -11.83
CA HIS A 342 -17.15 2.64 -12.18
C HIS A 342 -17.78 1.57 -13.06
N CYS A 343 -18.14 1.91 -14.29
CA CYS A 343 -18.84 1.01 -15.22
C CYS A 343 -17.97 0.39 -16.31
N ARG A 344 -16.69 0.17 -16.02
CA ARG A 344 -15.73 -0.36 -16.99
C ARG A 344 -15.17 -1.71 -16.58
N VAL A 345 -14.79 -2.47 -17.60
CA VAL A 345 -14.17 -3.79 -17.50
C VAL A 345 -13.07 -3.91 -18.55
N LEU A 346 -12.00 -4.64 -18.23
CA LEU A 346 -10.92 -4.84 -19.19
C LEU A 346 -11.45 -5.60 -20.41
N PRO A 347 -11.17 -5.13 -21.65
CA PRO A 347 -11.62 -5.81 -22.86
C PRO A 347 -10.99 -7.18 -23.01
N GLN A 348 -9.87 -7.43 -22.35
CA GLN A 348 -9.15 -8.70 -22.37
C GLN A 348 -8.74 -9.09 -20.93
N PRO A 349 -9.01 -10.33 -20.47
CA PRO A 349 -8.59 -10.79 -19.15
C PRO A 349 -7.07 -10.81 -19.00
N VAL A 350 -6.62 -10.56 -17.77
CA VAL A 350 -5.22 -10.47 -17.37
C VAL A 350 -4.94 -11.45 -16.23
N PHE A 351 -3.66 -11.73 -15.99
CA PHE A 351 -3.25 -12.45 -14.79
C PHE A 351 -3.44 -11.56 -13.55
N PRO A 352 -4.16 -11.99 -12.50
CA PRO A 352 -4.37 -11.19 -11.31
C PRO A 352 -3.13 -11.20 -10.41
N THR A 353 -2.07 -10.51 -10.81
CA THR A 353 -0.80 -10.43 -10.06
C THR A 353 -0.95 -9.98 -8.61
N PRO A 354 -1.85 -9.04 -8.22
CA PRO A 354 -2.03 -8.70 -6.81
C PRO A 354 -2.50 -9.87 -5.95
N LEU A 355 -3.30 -10.78 -6.51
CA LEU A 355 -3.71 -12.02 -5.85
C LEU A 355 -2.50 -12.95 -5.64
N TYR A 356 -1.65 -13.09 -6.66
CA TYR A 356 -0.44 -13.91 -6.56
C TYR A 356 0.52 -13.39 -5.49
N GLU A 357 0.77 -12.07 -5.50
CA GLU A 357 1.60 -11.39 -4.50
C GLU A 357 1.01 -11.58 -3.08
N THR A 358 -0.31 -11.43 -2.92
CA THR A 358 -1.00 -11.68 -1.64
C THR A 358 -0.77 -13.11 -1.14
N ILE A 359 -1.00 -14.12 -2.00
CA ILE A 359 -0.86 -15.53 -1.63
C ILE A 359 0.61 -15.85 -1.30
N ALA A 360 1.53 -15.44 -2.17
CA ALA A 360 2.96 -15.69 -2.00
C ALA A 360 3.49 -15.06 -0.71
N CYS A 361 3.21 -13.78 -0.46
CA CYS A 361 3.67 -13.11 0.76
C CYS A 361 3.01 -13.66 2.03
N THR A 362 1.75 -14.11 1.96
CA THR A 362 1.09 -14.77 3.09
C THR A 362 1.75 -16.12 3.40
N LEU A 363 2.01 -16.95 2.39
CA LEU A 363 2.69 -18.24 2.56
C LEU A 363 4.13 -18.06 3.06
N LEU A 364 4.87 -17.09 2.52
CA LEU A 364 6.21 -16.74 2.97
C LEU A 364 6.20 -16.23 4.41
N PHE A 365 5.23 -15.39 4.78
CA PHE A 365 5.04 -14.96 6.16
C PHE A 365 4.81 -16.16 7.08
N ILE A 366 3.88 -17.07 6.74
CA ILE A 366 3.59 -18.27 7.55
C ILE A 366 4.86 -19.13 7.68
N LEU A 367 5.58 -19.34 6.59
CA LEU A 367 6.84 -20.08 6.58
C LEU A 367 7.88 -19.44 7.51
N LEU A 368 8.21 -18.16 7.33
CA LEU A 368 9.21 -17.49 8.16
C LEU A 368 8.76 -17.36 9.62
N TRP A 369 7.47 -17.11 9.85
CA TRP A 369 6.88 -17.13 11.17
C TRP A 369 7.07 -18.49 11.84
N SER A 370 6.84 -19.61 11.14
CA SER A 370 7.07 -20.94 11.69
C SER A 370 8.55 -21.24 11.97
N LEU A 371 9.46 -20.69 11.16
CA LEU A 371 10.91 -20.85 11.31
C LEU A 371 11.55 -19.92 12.35
N ARG A 372 10.85 -18.87 12.79
CA ARG A 372 11.41 -17.81 13.66
C ARG A 372 11.99 -18.30 15.00
N ARG A 373 11.52 -19.44 15.50
CA ARG A 373 12.04 -20.05 16.74
C ARG A 373 13.30 -20.89 16.51
N LYS A 374 13.53 -21.35 15.28
CA LYS A 374 14.70 -22.17 14.90
C LYS A 374 15.91 -21.30 14.54
N ILE A 375 15.68 -20.09 14.02
CA ILE A 375 16.73 -19.15 13.63
C ILE A 375 17.20 -18.37 14.86
N LYS A 376 18.40 -18.69 15.36
CA LYS A 376 18.99 -18.08 16.56
C LYS A 376 20.00 -16.95 16.26
N VAL A 377 20.66 -17.02 15.12
CA VAL A 377 21.70 -16.05 14.74
C VAL A 377 21.03 -14.75 14.25
N PRO A 378 21.29 -13.60 14.91
CA PRO A 378 20.72 -12.32 14.51
C PRO A 378 21.12 -11.93 13.09
N GLY A 379 20.18 -11.38 12.32
CA GLY A 379 20.38 -10.97 10.93
C GLY A 379 20.12 -12.08 9.90
N VAL A 380 20.06 -13.35 10.32
CA VAL A 380 19.73 -14.45 9.39
C VAL A 380 18.27 -14.38 8.95
N MET A 381 17.35 -13.99 9.85
CA MET A 381 15.93 -13.86 9.48
C MET A 381 15.76 -12.75 8.44
N PHE A 382 16.39 -11.60 8.65
CA PHE A 382 16.34 -10.51 7.67
C PHE A 382 17.00 -10.91 6.34
N GLY A 383 18.13 -11.63 6.36
CA GLY A 383 18.75 -12.12 5.13
C GLY A 383 17.86 -13.10 4.35
N ILE A 384 17.15 -14.00 5.04
CA ILE A 384 16.16 -14.89 4.39
C ILE A 384 15.01 -14.06 3.82
N TYR A 385 14.51 -13.08 4.56
CA TYR A 385 13.49 -12.14 4.09
C TYR A 385 13.90 -11.47 2.77
N LEU A 386 15.14 -10.96 2.67
CA LEU A 386 15.65 -10.35 1.43
C LEU A 386 15.66 -11.35 0.26
N ILE A 387 16.10 -12.58 0.50
CA ILE A 387 16.12 -13.64 -0.52
C ILE A 387 14.71 -13.96 -1.00
N VAL A 388 13.79 -14.27 -0.09
CA VAL A 388 12.45 -14.72 -0.49
C VAL A 388 11.64 -13.60 -1.13
N THR A 389 11.81 -12.35 -0.69
CA THR A 389 11.15 -11.17 -1.27
C THR A 389 11.71 -10.88 -2.66
N GLY A 390 13.03 -10.99 -2.86
CA GLY A 390 13.63 -10.87 -4.19
C GLY A 390 13.16 -11.96 -5.15
N LEU A 391 13.09 -13.22 -4.69
CA LEU A 391 12.60 -14.33 -5.52
C LEU A 391 11.11 -14.19 -5.87
N GLU A 392 10.29 -13.80 -4.91
CA GLU A 392 8.86 -13.53 -5.12
C GLU A 392 8.68 -12.42 -6.16
N ARG A 393 9.36 -11.29 -5.97
CA ARG A 393 9.25 -10.15 -6.88
C ARG A 393 9.72 -10.48 -8.29
N PHE A 394 10.84 -11.20 -8.42
CA PHE A 394 11.32 -11.68 -9.72
C PHE A 394 10.31 -12.59 -10.43
N THR A 395 9.65 -13.48 -9.68
CA THR A 395 8.67 -14.43 -10.24
C THR A 395 7.41 -13.73 -10.74
N VAL A 396 6.90 -12.76 -9.97
CA VAL A 396 5.69 -12.00 -10.33
C VAL A 396 5.95 -11.11 -11.54
N GLU A 397 7.18 -10.60 -11.67
CA GLU A 397 7.58 -9.75 -12.79
C GLU A 397 7.47 -10.45 -14.15
N LEU A 398 7.59 -11.78 -14.20
CA LEU A 398 7.37 -12.59 -15.41
C LEU A 398 5.93 -12.52 -15.94
N PHE A 399 5.00 -12.01 -15.13
CA PHE A 399 3.60 -11.80 -15.46
C PHE A 399 3.21 -10.32 -15.44
N ARG A 400 4.12 -9.38 -15.16
CA ARG A 400 3.84 -7.93 -15.12
C ARG A 400 4.12 -7.25 -16.47
N VAL A 401 3.46 -6.11 -16.68
CA VAL A 401 3.74 -5.18 -17.78
C VAL A 401 4.59 -4.05 -17.21
N ASN A 402 5.91 -4.12 -17.38
CA ASN A 402 6.84 -3.10 -16.91
C ASN A 402 7.85 -2.73 -18.00
N ASN A 403 8.38 -1.51 -17.90
CA ASN A 403 9.39 -0.99 -18.82
C ASN A 403 10.71 -1.76 -18.66
N LYS A 404 11.32 -2.11 -19.79
CA LYS A 404 12.60 -2.81 -19.87
C LYS A 404 13.73 -1.83 -20.16
N TYR A 405 14.83 -1.98 -19.44
CA TYR A 405 16.06 -1.21 -19.67
C TYR A 405 16.96 -1.95 -20.65
N SER A 406 17.54 -1.28 -21.63
CA SER A 406 18.54 -1.88 -22.51
C SER A 406 19.93 -1.70 -21.93
N ILE A 407 20.46 -2.73 -21.26
CA ILE A 407 21.77 -2.71 -20.58
C ILE A 407 22.62 -3.87 -21.10
N PHE A 408 23.74 -3.57 -21.77
CA PHE A 408 24.70 -4.57 -22.27
C PHE A 408 24.08 -5.74 -23.07
N GLY A 409 23.05 -5.47 -23.89
CA GLY A 409 22.35 -6.49 -24.67
C GLY A 409 21.30 -7.31 -23.90
N PHE A 410 21.14 -7.05 -22.60
CA PHE A 410 20.03 -7.56 -21.79
C PHE A 410 18.93 -6.51 -21.67
N HIS A 411 17.69 -6.97 -21.50
CA HIS A 411 16.51 -6.10 -21.38
C HIS A 411 15.75 -6.28 -20.04
N PRO A 412 16.41 -6.17 -18.87
CA PRO A 412 15.74 -6.41 -17.59
C PRO A 412 14.85 -5.24 -17.17
N THR A 413 13.84 -5.51 -16.35
CA THR A 413 13.08 -4.46 -15.68
C THR A 413 13.81 -3.96 -14.43
N GLN A 414 13.51 -2.75 -13.97
CA GLN A 414 14.06 -2.23 -12.71
C GLN A 414 13.77 -3.17 -11.53
N ALA A 415 12.58 -3.79 -11.52
CA ALA A 415 12.19 -4.75 -10.50
C ALA A 415 13.05 -6.03 -10.55
N GLU A 416 13.42 -6.54 -11.73
CA GLU A 416 14.31 -7.69 -11.87
C GLU A 416 15.71 -7.40 -11.31
N ILE A 417 16.29 -6.23 -11.64
CA ILE A 417 17.62 -5.82 -11.16
C ILE A 417 17.62 -5.75 -9.63
N ILE A 418 16.63 -5.08 -9.04
CA ILE A 418 16.53 -4.92 -7.59
C ILE A 418 16.28 -6.27 -6.92
N SER A 419 15.45 -7.13 -7.50
CA SER A 419 15.19 -8.47 -6.99
C SER A 419 16.47 -9.30 -6.88
N VAL A 420 17.30 -9.29 -7.93
CA VAL A 420 18.60 -9.98 -7.92
C VAL A 420 19.53 -9.38 -6.87
N ALA A 421 19.58 -8.05 -6.75
CA ALA A 421 20.39 -7.37 -5.74
C ALA A 421 19.96 -7.75 -4.30
N LEU A 422 18.66 -7.84 -4.03
CA LEU A 422 18.13 -8.28 -2.73
C LEU A 422 18.53 -9.71 -2.40
N VAL A 423 18.45 -10.62 -3.38
CA VAL A 423 18.86 -12.03 -3.21
C VAL A 423 20.35 -12.12 -2.85
N ILE A 424 21.20 -11.42 -3.61
CA ILE A 424 22.65 -11.39 -3.36
C ILE A 424 22.95 -10.79 -1.98
N ALA A 425 22.35 -9.65 -1.65
CA ALA A 425 22.52 -9.00 -0.36
C ALA A 425 22.10 -9.90 0.81
N GLY A 426 21.01 -10.65 0.66
CA GLY A 426 20.55 -11.62 1.65
C GLY A 426 21.54 -12.75 1.88
N PHE A 427 22.11 -13.34 0.80
CA PHE A 427 23.15 -14.37 0.94
C PHE A 427 24.43 -13.83 1.61
N ILE A 428 24.89 -12.65 1.20
CA ILE A 428 26.07 -11.99 1.80
C ILE A 428 25.84 -11.73 3.29
N LEU A 429 24.67 -11.18 3.65
CA LEU A 429 24.34 -10.91 5.05
C LEU A 429 24.38 -12.19 5.88
N ILE A 430 23.72 -13.26 5.43
CA ILE A 430 23.69 -14.56 6.11
C ILE A 430 25.11 -15.11 6.31
N PHE A 431 25.94 -15.04 5.26
CA PHE A 431 27.33 -15.50 5.32
C PHE A 431 28.13 -14.73 6.38
N ILE A 432 28.06 -13.39 6.37
CA ILE A 432 28.78 -12.53 7.31
C ILE A 432 28.35 -12.79 8.75
N VAL A 433 27.04 -12.82 9.03
CA VAL A 433 26.56 -12.97 10.42
C VAL A 433 26.82 -14.37 10.97
N LYS A 434 26.72 -15.43 10.14
CA LYS A 434 27.07 -16.79 10.56
C LYS A 434 28.57 -16.94 10.82
N ARG A 435 29.42 -16.33 9.99
CA ARG A 435 30.87 -16.33 10.21
C ARG A 435 31.23 -15.64 11.51
N LYS A 436 30.68 -14.45 11.78
CA LYS A 436 30.89 -13.73 13.05
C LYS A 436 30.42 -14.54 14.25
N ALA A 437 29.23 -15.16 14.17
CA ALA A 437 28.71 -15.98 15.25
C ALA A 437 29.59 -17.21 15.57
N LYS A 438 30.24 -17.80 14.55
CA LYS A 438 31.17 -18.92 14.75
C LYS A 438 32.50 -18.50 15.39
N THR A 439 32.92 -17.25 15.21
CA THR A 439 34.17 -16.72 15.79
C THR A 439 33.97 -16.17 17.22
N SER A 440 32.74 -15.83 17.60
CA SER A 440 32.41 -15.34 18.95
C SER A 440 32.01 -16.43 19.95
N ASN A 441 31.80 -17.67 19.48
CA ASN A 441 31.71 -18.88 20.29
C ASN A 441 33.06 -19.60 20.27
#